data_AF-A0A8H7MY64-F1
#
_entry.id   AF-A0A8H7MY64-F1
#
_cell.length_a   1.000
_cell.length_b   1.000
_cell.length_c   1.000
_cell.angle_alpha   90.00
_cell.angle_beta   90.00
_cell.angle_gamma   90.00
#
_symmetry.space_group_name_H-M   'P 1'
#
loop_
_entity.id
_entity.type
_entity.pdbx_description
1 polymer ?
#
loop_
_entity_poly.entity_id
_entity_poly.type
_entity_poly.pdbx_seq_one_letter_code
_entity_poly.pdbx_strand_id
1 'polypeptide(L)'
;MMPPCIIGRGTEQYRQQSHQVPMFVRNAIRQGQSEFVGDGSYTVGHVDIQDLANVFQLLLPRLLAGEGLPCGRRGIYFSDTGSHTWLEVAQAIGAVGHELGLLGDPQP
;
A
#
# COMPACT_ATOMS: atom_id res chain seq x y z
N MET A 1 -3.63 7.68 14.66
CA MET A 1 -2.86 7.37 13.43
C MET A 1 -3.82 7.37 12.26
N MET A 2 -3.44 7.98 11.15
CA MET A 2 -4.20 7.92 9.90
C MET A 2 -3.24 7.52 8.77
N PRO A 3 -3.03 6.20 8.58
CA PRO A 3 -2.28 5.71 7.43
C PRO A 3 -3.19 5.69 6.19
N PRO A 4 -2.64 5.93 4.99
CA PRO A 4 -3.39 5.79 3.74
C PRO A 4 -3.42 4.30 3.32
N CYS A 5 -2.98 3.96 2.11
CA CYS A 5 -2.81 2.57 1.70
C CYS A 5 -1.56 1.94 2.36
N ILE A 6 -1.73 0.88 3.16
CA ILE A 6 -0.61 0.14 3.75
C ILE A 6 -0.15 -0.95 2.78
N ILE A 7 1.11 -0.88 2.37
CA ILE A 7 1.77 -1.82 1.46
C ILE A 7 2.93 -2.54 2.16
N GLY A 8 3.54 -3.49 1.45
CA GLY A 8 4.71 -4.21 1.95
C GLY A 8 4.40 -5.61 2.46
N ARG A 9 5.48 -6.34 2.78
CA ARG A 9 5.43 -7.70 3.29
C ARG A 9 5.46 -7.67 4.82
N GLY A 10 4.46 -8.29 5.44
CA GLY A 10 4.43 -8.47 6.89
C GLY A 10 5.50 -9.45 7.39
N THR A 11 5.76 -9.43 8.70
CA THR A 11 6.65 -10.39 9.35
C THR A 11 5.99 -11.76 9.45
N GLU A 12 6.78 -12.83 9.48
CA GLU A 12 6.34 -14.21 9.21
C GLU A 12 5.16 -14.71 10.06
N GLN A 13 5.05 -14.23 11.30
CA GLN A 13 4.03 -14.62 12.27
C GLN A 13 2.64 -14.01 12.00
N TYR A 14 2.55 -13.03 11.11
CA TYR A 14 1.32 -12.29 10.83
C TYR A 14 1.02 -12.27 9.33
N ARG A 15 -0.04 -11.55 8.95
CA ARG A 15 -0.44 -11.40 7.54
C ARG A 15 0.73 -10.80 6.74
N GLN A 16 1.20 -11.56 5.75
CA GLN A 16 2.36 -11.17 4.94
C GLN A 16 1.99 -10.38 3.67
N GLN A 17 0.71 -10.25 3.35
CA GLN A 17 0.25 -9.61 2.11
C GLN A 17 -0.66 -8.41 2.39
N SER A 18 -0.44 -7.33 1.64
CA SER A 18 -1.38 -6.21 1.54
C SER A 18 -2.70 -6.64 0.88
N HIS A 19 -3.71 -5.77 0.86
CA HIS A 19 -5.03 -6.14 0.35
C HIS A 19 -5.25 -5.76 -1.12
N GLN A 20 -5.07 -4.47 -1.46
CA GLN A 20 -5.49 -3.93 -2.76
C GLN A 20 -4.64 -4.47 -3.91
N VAL A 21 -3.32 -4.35 -3.86
CA VAL A 21 -2.45 -4.83 -4.95
C VAL A 21 -2.65 -6.34 -5.22
N PRO A 22 -2.69 -7.24 -4.21
CA PRO A 22 -2.97 -8.65 -4.47
C PRO A 22 -4.37 -8.93 -5.02
N MET A 23 -5.36 -8.08 -4.72
CA MET A 23 -6.68 -8.16 -5.36
C MET A 23 -6.58 -7.86 -6.86
N PHE A 24 -5.89 -6.77 -7.25
CA PHE A 24 -5.67 -6.44 -8.67
C PHE A 24 -4.87 -7.53 -9.40
N VAL A 25 -3.80 -8.05 -8.79
CA VAL A 25 -3.02 -9.16 -9.37
C VAL A 25 -3.91 -10.39 -9.64
N ARG A 26 -4.73 -10.79 -8.65
CA ARG A 26 -5.64 -11.93 -8.83
C ARG A 26 -6.68 -11.69 -9.91
N ASN A 27 -7.20 -10.46 -10.03
CA ASN A 27 -8.14 -10.12 -11.09
C ASN A 27 -7.47 -10.17 -12.46
N ALA A 28 -6.28 -9.57 -12.58
CA ALA A 28 -5.53 -9.55 -13.84
C ALA A 28 -5.25 -10.96 -14.37
N ILE A 29 -4.80 -11.87 -13.49
CA ILE A 29 -4.58 -13.28 -13.85
C ILE A 29 -5.88 -13.97 -14.30
N ARG A 30 -7.01 -13.65 -13.67
CA ARG A 30 -8.32 -14.24 -14.05
C ARG A 30 -8.82 -13.73 -15.40
N GLN A 31 -8.60 -12.46 -15.71
CA GLN A 31 -9.03 -11.85 -16.97
C GLN A 31 -8.02 -12.05 -18.11
N GLY A 32 -6.77 -12.39 -17.78
CA GLY A 32 -5.66 -12.49 -18.74
C GLY A 32 -5.04 -11.14 -19.13
N GLN A 33 -5.47 -10.04 -18.49
CA GLN A 33 -5.00 -8.67 -18.73
C GLN A 33 -5.11 -7.85 -17.44
N SER A 34 -4.20 -6.90 -17.21
CA SER A 34 -4.32 -5.97 -16.07
C SER A 34 -5.38 -4.89 -16.34
N GLU A 35 -6.02 -4.39 -15.29
CA GLU A 35 -7.15 -3.46 -15.44
C GLU A 35 -7.10 -2.35 -14.38
N PHE A 36 -7.68 -1.20 -14.72
CA PHE A 36 -7.93 -0.08 -13.80
C PHE A 36 -9.29 0.56 -14.08
N VAL A 37 -9.77 1.40 -13.16
CA VAL A 37 -11.07 2.07 -13.28
C VAL A 37 -10.90 3.51 -13.74
N GLY A 38 -11.74 3.95 -14.67
CA GLY A 38 -11.73 5.33 -15.18
C GLY A 38 -10.52 5.59 -16.07
N ASP A 39 -9.88 6.75 -15.89
CA ASP A 39 -8.63 7.11 -16.58
C ASP A 39 -7.36 6.70 -15.80
N GLY A 40 -7.54 6.07 -14.63
CA GLY A 40 -6.45 5.60 -13.78
C GLY A 40 -5.62 6.71 -13.12
N SER A 41 -5.97 7.98 -13.30
CA SER A 41 -5.23 9.15 -12.81
C SER A 41 -5.38 9.40 -11.31
N TYR A 42 -6.32 8.70 -10.65
CA TYR A 42 -6.57 8.87 -9.23
C TYR A 42 -5.32 8.51 -8.41
N THR A 43 -4.78 9.53 -7.75
CA THR A 43 -3.59 9.42 -6.91
C THR A 43 -3.97 9.10 -5.48
N VAL A 44 -3.33 8.09 -4.90
CA VAL A 44 -3.51 7.66 -3.51
C VAL A 44 -2.17 7.62 -2.78
N GLY A 45 -2.16 8.09 -1.54
CA GLY A 45 -1.00 7.95 -0.66
C GLY A 45 -0.76 6.49 -0.26
N HIS A 46 0.47 6.13 0.03
CA HIS A 46 0.83 4.83 0.57
C HIS A 46 1.91 4.92 1.65
N VAL A 47 2.02 3.85 2.44
CA VAL A 47 3.05 3.66 3.45
C VAL A 47 3.46 2.20 3.52
N ASP A 48 4.75 1.92 3.64
CA ASP A 48 5.23 0.56 3.90
C ASP A 48 4.89 0.14 5.35
N ILE A 49 4.51 -1.12 5.54
CA ILE A 49 4.16 -1.66 6.86
C ILE A 49 5.29 -1.53 7.88
N GLN A 50 6.55 -1.63 7.46
CA GLN A 50 7.71 -1.47 8.33
C GLN A 50 7.88 -0.01 8.76
N ASP A 51 7.70 0.92 7.84
CA ASP A 51 7.74 2.35 8.15
C ASP A 51 6.62 2.74 9.12
N LEU A 52 5.40 2.25 8.88
CA LEU A 52 4.28 2.48 9.80
C LEU A 52 4.57 1.90 11.19
N ALA A 53 5.13 0.69 11.26
CA ALA A 53 5.53 0.08 12.53
C ALA A 53 6.60 0.91 13.26
N ASN A 54 7.55 1.49 12.54
CA ASN A 54 8.57 2.38 13.10
C ASN A 54 7.94 3.64 13.72
N VAL A 55 6.90 4.21 13.11
CA VAL A 55 6.18 5.35 13.72
C VAL A 55 5.51 4.94 15.03
N PHE A 56 4.90 3.75 15.10
CA PHE A 56 4.34 3.24 16.36
C PHE A 56 5.42 3.03 17.43
N GLN A 57 6.58 2.47 17.05
CA GLN A 57 7.73 2.30 17.94
C GLN A 57 8.28 3.63 18.46
N LEU A 58 8.15 4.72 17.70
CA LEU A 58 8.53 6.06 18.13
C LEU A 58 7.51 6.70 19.08
N LEU A 59 6.21 6.59 18.75
CA LEU A 59 5.15 7.29 19.47
C LEU A 59 4.77 6.61 20.79
N LEU A 60 4.70 5.28 20.80
CA LEU A 60 4.19 4.53 21.95
C LEU A 60 5.05 4.72 23.22
N PRO A 61 6.40 4.59 23.18
CA PRO A 61 7.22 4.77 24.37
C PRO A 61 7.12 6.19 24.95
N ARG A 62 7.10 7.21 24.09
CA ARG A 62 6.98 8.62 24.48
C ARG A 62 5.63 8.93 25.10
N LEU A 63 4.57 8.32 24.58
CA LEU A 63 3.23 8.43 25.16
C LEU A 63 3.17 7.80 26.54
N LEU A 64 3.78 6.61 26.71
CA LEU A 64 3.85 5.91 28.00
C LEU A 64 4.74 6.65 29.01
N ALA A 65 5.78 7.34 28.56
CA ALA A 65 6.65 8.19 29.38
C ALA A 65 6.00 9.53 29.77
N GLY A 66 4.81 9.84 29.23
CA GLY A 66 4.11 11.09 29.55
C GLY A 66 4.72 12.34 28.91
N GLU A 67 5.43 12.21 27.79
CA GLU A 67 6.14 13.31 27.10
C GLU A 67 5.21 14.37 26.44
N GLY A 68 3.93 14.41 26.79
CA GLY A 68 3.01 15.45 26.33
C GLY A 68 2.72 15.44 24.82
N LEU A 69 2.84 14.27 24.16
CA LEU A 69 2.50 14.13 22.75
C LEU A 69 1.06 14.57 22.45
N PRO A 70 0.81 15.23 21.29
CA PRO A 70 -0.54 15.60 20.88
C PRO A 70 -1.50 14.39 20.88
N CYS A 71 -2.66 14.56 21.54
CA CYS A 71 -3.69 13.53 21.65
C CYS A 71 -5.08 14.06 21.27
N GLY A 72 -6.06 13.16 21.13
CA GLY A 72 -7.42 13.52 20.70
C GLY A 72 -7.42 14.21 19.35
N ARG A 73 -8.12 15.35 19.25
CA ARG A 73 -8.21 16.13 17.99
C ARG A 73 -6.88 16.68 17.49
N ARG A 74 -5.89 16.86 18.38
CA ARG A 74 -4.54 17.32 18.01
C ARG A 74 -3.58 16.18 17.69
N GLY A 75 -3.96 14.93 18.00
CA GLY A 75 -3.14 13.73 17.84
C GLY A 75 -3.39 12.96 16.53
N ILE A 76 -3.72 13.68 15.46
CA ILE A 76 -3.87 13.07 14.13
C ILE A 76 -2.48 13.07 13.48
N TYR A 77 -1.88 11.89 13.41
CA TYR A 77 -0.61 11.64 12.75
C TYR A 77 -0.87 11.08 11.36
N PHE A 78 -0.53 11.85 10.33
CA PHE A 78 -0.44 11.41 8.94
C PHE A 78 0.89 10.68 8.77
N SER A 79 0.87 9.55 8.08
CA SER A 79 2.00 8.61 8.02
C SER A 79 2.22 8.08 6.61
N ASP A 80 2.04 8.92 5.60
CA ASP A 80 2.37 8.60 4.21
C ASP A 80 3.88 8.73 3.95
N THR A 81 4.41 7.83 3.13
CA THR A 81 5.81 7.87 2.66
C THR A 81 5.91 8.08 1.15
N GLY A 82 4.80 7.97 0.43
CA GLY A 82 4.73 8.22 -1.01
C GLY A 82 3.29 8.20 -1.53
N SER A 83 3.16 8.29 -2.85
CA SER A 83 1.88 8.18 -3.56
C SER A 83 2.03 7.37 -4.85
N HIS A 84 0.91 6.84 -5.34
CA HIS A 84 0.83 6.16 -6.64
C HIS A 84 -0.53 6.42 -7.29
N THR A 85 -0.61 6.22 -8.60
CA THR A 85 -1.87 6.14 -9.34
C THR A 85 -2.28 4.68 -9.56
N TRP A 86 -3.57 4.43 -9.79
CA TRP A 86 -4.01 3.07 -10.13
C TRP A 86 -3.54 2.63 -11.52
N LEU A 87 -3.28 3.59 -12.43
CA LEU A 87 -2.66 3.31 -13.72
C LEU A 87 -1.25 2.73 -13.55
N GLU A 88 -0.41 3.34 -12.72
CA GLU A 88 0.94 2.84 -12.43
C GLU A 88 0.91 1.42 -11.86
N VAL A 89 -0.05 1.13 -10.98
CA VAL A 89 -0.24 -0.23 -10.43
C VAL A 89 -0.64 -1.21 -11.54
N ALA A 90 -1.59 -0.86 -12.40
CA ALA A 90 -2.04 -1.72 -13.49
C ALA A 90 -0.94 -1.97 -14.54
N GLN A 91 -0.14 -0.95 -14.86
CA GLN A 91 1.05 -1.04 -15.71
C GLN A 91 2.10 -1.97 -15.12
N ALA A 92 2.40 -1.83 -13.82
CA ALA A 92 3.36 -2.70 -13.14
C ALA A 92 2.89 -4.17 -13.12
N ILE A 93 1.59 -4.40 -12.90
CA ILE A 93 1.00 -5.75 -12.95
C ILE A 93 1.07 -6.33 -14.37
N GLY A 94 0.75 -5.53 -15.39
CA GLY A 94 0.81 -5.93 -16.80
C GLY A 94 2.23 -6.34 -17.19
N ALA A 95 3.20 -5.47 -16.93
CA ALA A 95 4.61 -5.70 -17.25
C ALA A 95 5.15 -6.97 -16.56
N VAL A 96 5.01 -7.08 -15.25
CA VAL A 96 5.50 -8.24 -14.49
C VAL A 96 4.74 -9.51 -14.88
N GLY A 97 3.42 -9.43 -15.09
CA GLY A 97 2.61 -10.56 -15.50
C GLY A 97 2.98 -11.09 -16.87
N HIS A 98 3.31 -10.22 -17.82
CA HIS A 98 3.79 -10.59 -19.15
C HIS A 98 5.19 -11.22 -19.10
N GLU A 99 6.12 -10.63 -18.34
CA GLU A 99 7.46 -11.19 -18.10
C GLU A 99 7.40 -12.61 -17.51
N LEU A 100 6.42 -12.87 -16.64
CA LEU A 100 6.18 -14.19 -16.04
C LEU A 100 5.40 -15.15 -16.94
N GLY A 101 4.98 -14.73 -18.15
CA GLY A 101 4.16 -15.51 -19.07
C GLY A 101 2.73 -15.78 -18.57
N LEU A 102 2.27 -15.00 -17.59
CA LEU A 102 0.93 -15.10 -17.00
C LEU A 102 -0.10 -14.24 -17.73
N LEU A 103 0.34 -13.17 -18.39
CA LEU A 103 -0.50 -12.24 -19.15
C LEU A 103 -0.01 -12.13 -20.60
N GLY A 104 -0.96 -11.99 -21.53
CA GLY A 104 -0.66 -11.90 -22.96
C GLY A 104 -0.09 -10.54 -23.37
N ASP A 105 -0.52 -9.47 -22.70
CA ASP A 105 -0.13 -8.08 -23.00
C ASP A 105 0.56 -7.45 -21.77
N PRO A 106 1.70 -6.75 -21.92
CA PRO A 106 2.34 -6.00 -20.85
C PRO A 106 1.60 -4.72 -20.45
N GLN A 107 0.62 -4.26 -21.22
CA GLN A 107 -0.16 -3.06 -20.92
C GLN A 107 -1.58 -3.40 -20.42
N PRO A 108 -2.12 -2.59 -19.49
CA PRO A 108 -3.51 -2.66 -19.09
C PRO A 108 -4.47 -2.18 -20.18
#